data_AF-A0A238U5Y5-F1
#
_entry.id   AF-A0A238U5Y5-F1
#
_cell.length_a   1.000
_cell.length_b   1.000
_cell.length_c   1.000
_cell.angle_alpha   90.00
_cell.angle_beta   90.00
_cell.angle_gamma   90.00
#
_symmetry.space_group_name_H-M   'P 1'
#
loop_
_entity.id
_entity.type
_entity.pdbx_description
1 polymer ?
#
loop_
_entity_poly.entity_id
_entity_poly.type
_entity_poly.pdbx_seq_one_letter_code
_entity_poly.pdbx_strand_id
1 'polypeptide(L)'
;MTEGRKRRNKVMISLIRIIIFTSVIAPYIHIFLSKKDTVNVFGFNNLRTFLFVIGLPISLFTCANVLLYITKFMEKNSPKIQVRIIAILFLWSSFFQFIWIFWDRQDLPKPLYYISIVVLSFVSTVTFNSFIHTRESTRVRLQKAVNAFSTFSFITAKKHIKTENIEAYEKELLSGLHDEIN
;
A
#
# COMPACT_ATOMS: atom_id res chain seq x y z
N MET A 1 22.55 -1.41 19.50
CA MET A 1 21.39 -1.17 18.60
C MET A 1 21.78 -0.06 17.65
N THR A 2 21.97 -0.34 16.35
CA THR A 2 22.62 0.56 15.39
C THR A 2 21.79 1.82 15.10
N GLU A 3 22.45 2.95 14.90
CA GLU A 3 21.84 4.27 14.72
C GLU A 3 20.85 4.30 13.53
N GLY A 4 21.18 3.59 12.44
CA GLY A 4 20.30 3.41 11.28
C GLY A 4 18.97 2.72 11.60
N ARG A 5 18.97 1.72 12.50
CA ARG A 5 17.74 1.03 12.93
C ARG A 5 16.80 1.97 13.70
N LYS A 6 17.37 2.87 14.52
CA LYS A 6 16.62 3.87 15.29
C LYS A 6 15.98 4.91 14.36
N ARG A 7 16.71 5.37 13.33
CA ARG A 7 16.19 6.30 12.31
C ARG A 7 15.05 5.68 11.49
N ARG A 8 15.21 4.44 11.02
CA ARG A 8 14.19 3.71 10.25
C ARG A 8 12.89 3.52 11.04
N ASN A 9 13.00 3.17 12.33
CA ASN A 9 11.85 3.04 13.21
C ASN A 9 11.12 4.37 13.43
N LYS A 10 11.84 5.49 13.59
CA LYS A 10 11.22 6.82 13.73
C LYS A 10 10.41 7.21 12.48
N VAL A 11 10.97 7.00 11.28
CA VAL A 11 10.26 7.27 10.02
C VAL A 11 8.99 6.44 9.90
N MET A 12 9.10 5.13 10.17
CA MET A 12 7.96 4.22 10.13
C MET A 12 6.84 4.60 11.11
N ILE A 13 7.21 4.97 12.34
CA ILE A 13 6.25 5.46 13.34
C ILE A 13 5.59 6.75 12.87
N SER A 14 6.35 7.68 12.28
CA SER A 14 5.81 8.92 11.74
C SER A 14 4.81 8.67 10.60
N LEU A 15 5.10 7.73 9.70
CA LEU A 15 4.19 7.35 8.62
C LEU A 15 2.89 6.74 9.17
N ILE A 16 2.98 5.85 10.16
CA ILE A 16 1.79 5.26 10.80
C ILE A 16 0.91 6.35 11.42
N ARG A 17 1.51 7.34 12.10
CA ARG A 17 0.76 8.47 12.68
C ARG A 17 0.02 9.28 11.61
N ILE A 18 0.67 9.55 10.48
CA ILE A 18 0.04 10.26 9.35
C ILE A 18 -1.14 9.44 8.81
N ILE A 19 -0.96 8.13 8.58
CA ILE A 19 -2.02 7.25 8.09
C ILE A 19 -3.22 7.25 9.04
N ILE A 20 -2.98 7.16 10.36
CA ILE A 20 -4.03 7.20 11.38
C ILE A 20 -4.75 8.56 11.33
N PHE A 21 -4.01 9.67 11.29
CA PHE A 21 -4.60 10.99 11.23
C PHE A 21 -5.47 11.18 9.99
N THR A 22 -4.99 10.79 8.82
CA THR A 22 -5.74 10.81 7.56
C THR A 22 -6.99 9.92 7.64
N SER A 23 -6.88 8.74 8.25
CA SER A 23 -8.02 7.82 8.41
C SER A 23 -9.14 8.41 9.27
N VAL A 24 -8.81 9.21 10.28
CA VAL A 24 -9.81 9.85 11.14
C VAL A 24 -10.41 11.05 10.44
N ILE A 25 -9.62 11.82 9.68
CA ILE A 25 -10.08 13.06 9.04
C ILE A 25 -10.87 12.80 7.77
N ALA A 26 -10.53 11.77 6.99
CA ALA A 26 -11.13 11.50 5.68
C ALA A 26 -12.67 11.57 5.65
N PRO A 27 -13.42 10.99 6.61
CA PRO A 27 -14.88 11.08 6.64
C PRO A 27 -15.41 12.49 6.88
N TYR A 28 -14.63 13.38 7.49
CA TYR A 28 -15.04 14.72 7.90
C TYR A 28 -14.58 15.82 6.93
N ILE A 29 -13.74 15.53 5.94
CA ILE A 29 -13.23 16.53 4.97
C ILE A 29 -14.38 17.28 4.29
N HIS A 30 -15.48 16.57 3.98
CA HIS A 30 -16.67 17.14 3.34
C HIS A 30 -17.34 18.28 4.15
N ILE A 31 -17.07 18.41 5.45
CA ILE A 31 -17.65 19.47 6.30
C ILE A 31 -17.11 20.84 5.89
N PHE A 32 -15.86 20.91 5.43
CA PHE A 32 -15.21 22.16 5.02
C PHE A 32 -15.61 22.63 3.62
N LEU A 33 -16.37 21.83 2.88
CA LEU A 33 -16.84 22.19 1.54
C LEU A 33 -18.19 22.89 1.57
N SER A 34 -18.36 23.85 0.65
CA SER A 34 -19.60 24.59 0.48
C SER A 34 -20.74 23.67 0.05
N LYS A 35 -21.95 23.92 0.59
CA LYS A 35 -23.18 23.24 0.16
C LYS A 35 -23.65 23.69 -1.23
N LYS A 36 -23.17 24.84 -1.71
CA LYS A 36 -23.55 25.43 -3.01
C LYS A 36 -22.66 24.94 -4.17
N ASP A 37 -21.73 24.03 -3.90
CA ASP A 37 -20.92 23.45 -4.94
C ASP A 37 -21.80 22.62 -5.90
N THR A 38 -21.54 22.74 -7.19
CA THR A 38 -22.27 22.08 -8.29
C THR A 38 -21.35 21.27 -9.19
N VAL A 39 -20.09 21.08 -8.77
CA VAL A 39 -19.13 20.28 -9.51
C VAL A 39 -19.51 18.80 -9.41
N ASN A 40 -19.90 18.23 -10.56
CA ASN A 40 -20.18 16.81 -10.71
C ASN A 40 -18.87 16.01 -10.72
N VAL A 41 -18.81 14.94 -9.93
CA VAL A 41 -17.63 14.08 -9.81
C VAL A 41 -18.06 12.62 -9.73
N PHE A 42 -17.63 11.76 -10.66
CA PHE A 42 -17.92 10.31 -10.68
C PHE A 42 -19.40 9.95 -10.43
N GLY A 43 -20.33 10.64 -11.11
CA GLY A 43 -21.78 10.40 -10.95
C GLY A 43 -22.42 11.09 -9.73
N PHE A 44 -21.63 11.73 -8.87
CA PHE A 44 -22.15 12.53 -7.75
C PHE A 44 -22.39 13.97 -8.18
N ASN A 45 -23.53 14.55 -7.78
CA ASN A 45 -23.93 15.91 -8.12
C ASN A 45 -22.98 16.99 -7.57
N ASN A 46 -22.38 16.73 -6.41
CA ASN A 46 -21.53 17.70 -5.71
C ASN A 46 -20.29 16.99 -5.16
N LEU A 47 -19.13 17.65 -5.23
CA LEU A 47 -17.86 17.18 -4.64
C LEU A 47 -18.01 16.85 -3.14
N ARG A 48 -18.81 17.63 -2.41
CA ARG A 48 -19.11 17.39 -1.00
C ARG A 48 -19.71 16.01 -0.74
N THR A 49 -20.65 15.59 -1.58
CA THR A 49 -21.30 14.27 -1.46
C THR A 49 -20.31 13.16 -1.81
N PHE A 50 -19.51 13.35 -2.85
CA PHE A 50 -18.44 12.41 -3.20
C PHE A 50 -17.45 12.23 -2.04
N LEU A 51 -16.94 13.32 -1.46
CA LEU A 51 -16.00 13.27 -0.33
C LEU A 51 -16.59 12.64 0.92
N PHE A 52 -17.88 12.88 1.19
CA PHE A 52 -18.59 12.22 2.28
C PHE A 52 -18.62 10.70 2.10
N VAL A 53 -18.96 10.25 0.90
CA VAL A 53 -19.14 8.82 0.60
C VAL A 53 -17.78 8.11 0.50
N ILE A 54 -16.75 8.73 -0.08
CA ILE A 54 -15.41 8.12 -0.23
C ILE A 54 -14.57 8.17 1.05
N GLY A 55 -14.89 9.06 1.99
CA GLY A 55 -14.16 9.17 3.26
C GLY A 55 -14.23 7.88 4.06
N LEU A 56 -15.41 7.26 4.16
CA LEU A 56 -15.61 6.00 4.90
C LEU A 56 -14.78 4.82 4.37
N PRO A 57 -14.79 4.47 3.08
CA PRO A 57 -13.97 3.37 2.56
C PRO A 57 -12.49 3.63 2.71
N ILE A 58 -12.02 4.87 2.61
CA ILE A 58 -10.61 5.24 2.87
C ILE A 58 -10.25 4.97 4.33
N SER A 59 -11.10 5.35 5.28
CA SER A 59 -10.89 5.07 6.70
C SER A 59 -10.87 3.58 7.02
N LEU A 60 -11.81 2.82 6.44
CA LEU A 60 -11.85 1.36 6.61
C LEU A 60 -10.60 0.69 6.01
N PHE A 61 -10.17 1.13 4.82
CA PHE A 61 -8.98 0.63 4.15
C PHE A 61 -7.72 0.84 5.00
N THR A 62 -7.54 2.08 5.47
CA THR A 62 -6.37 2.46 6.28
C THR A 62 -6.37 1.74 7.63
N CYS A 63 -7.52 1.65 8.30
CA CYS A 63 -7.67 0.88 9.54
C CYS A 63 -7.34 -0.60 9.34
N ALA A 64 -7.85 -1.23 8.28
CA ALA A 64 -7.55 -2.62 7.94
C ALA A 64 -6.04 -2.84 7.74
N ASN A 65 -5.35 -1.95 7.02
CA ASN A 65 -3.91 -2.02 6.81
C ASN A 65 -3.12 -1.89 8.12
N VAL A 66 -3.52 -0.97 9.00
CA VAL A 66 -2.89 -0.82 10.32
C VAL A 66 -3.08 -2.07 11.17
N LEU A 67 -4.30 -2.64 11.20
CA LEU A 67 -4.57 -3.87 11.94
C LEU A 67 -3.75 -5.06 11.40
N LEU A 68 -3.72 -5.26 10.08
CA LEU A 68 -2.89 -6.28 9.44
C LEU A 68 -1.41 -6.09 9.77
N TYR A 69 -0.93 -4.85 9.81
CA TYR A 69 0.44 -4.54 10.19
C TYR A 69 0.73 -4.89 11.66
N ILE A 70 -0.15 -4.49 12.59
CA ILE A 70 -0.02 -4.78 14.02
C ILE A 70 0.00 -6.29 14.28
N THR A 71 -0.80 -7.09 13.55
CA THR A 71 -0.81 -8.56 13.72
C THR A 71 0.55 -9.24 13.51
N LYS A 72 1.49 -8.58 12.80
CA LYS A 72 2.86 -9.08 12.64
C LYS A 72 3.68 -9.03 13.93
N PHE A 73 3.38 -8.08 14.82
CA PHE A 73 4.08 -7.86 16.09
C PHE A 73 3.39 -8.49 17.30
N MET A 74 2.20 -9.03 17.09
CA MET A 74 1.41 -9.72 18.12
C MET A 74 2.03 -11.07 18.49
N GLU A 75 2.16 -11.32 19.80
CA GLU A 75 2.66 -12.56 20.38
C GLU A 75 1.73 -13.76 20.09
N LYS A 76 2.25 -14.99 20.20
CA LYS A 76 1.51 -16.22 19.86
C LYS A 76 0.24 -16.42 20.70
N ASN A 77 0.24 -15.97 21.96
CA ASN A 77 -0.88 -16.13 22.89
C ASN A 77 -1.90 -14.97 22.84
N SER A 78 -1.67 -13.98 21.98
CA SER A 78 -2.57 -12.83 21.80
C SER A 78 -3.68 -13.15 20.79
N PRO A 79 -4.77 -12.36 20.71
CA PRO A 79 -5.89 -12.61 19.80
C PRO A 79 -5.57 -12.24 18.32
N LYS A 80 -4.41 -12.68 17.84
CA LYS A 80 -3.86 -12.36 16.50
C LYS A 80 -4.78 -12.78 15.37
N ILE A 81 -5.43 -13.94 15.50
CA ILE A 81 -6.33 -14.48 14.47
C ILE A 81 -7.58 -13.61 14.39
N GLN A 82 -8.16 -13.24 15.52
CA GLN A 82 -9.35 -12.41 15.62
C GLN A 82 -9.08 -11.02 15.03
N VAL A 83 -7.97 -10.38 15.40
CA VAL A 83 -7.56 -9.09 14.83
C VAL A 83 -7.36 -9.18 13.32
N ARG A 84 -6.77 -10.28 12.82
CA ARG A 84 -6.59 -10.49 11.38
C ARG A 84 -7.92 -10.67 10.65
N ILE A 85 -8.87 -11.41 11.22
CA ILE A 85 -10.22 -11.58 10.65
C ILE A 85 -10.92 -10.23 10.57
N ILE A 86 -10.92 -9.45 11.66
CA ILE A 86 -11.50 -8.10 11.69
C ILE A 86 -10.88 -7.21 10.61
N ALA A 87 -9.55 -7.25 10.47
CA ALA A 87 -8.86 -6.49 9.45
C ALA A 87 -9.26 -6.89 8.02
N ILE A 88 -9.43 -8.18 7.76
CA ILE A 88 -9.90 -8.69 6.45
C ILE A 88 -11.34 -8.26 6.18
N LEU A 89 -12.22 -8.27 7.20
CA LEU A 89 -13.60 -7.78 7.06
C LEU A 89 -13.65 -6.29 6.73
N PHE A 90 -12.83 -5.47 7.41
CA PHE A 90 -12.74 -4.03 7.10
C PHE A 90 -12.20 -3.78 5.70
N LEU A 91 -11.22 -4.56 5.26
CA LEU A 91 -10.66 -4.48 3.91
C LEU A 91 -11.72 -4.84 2.86
N TRP A 92 -12.49 -5.91 3.10
CA TRP A 92 -13.57 -6.33 2.21
C TRP A 92 -14.66 -5.27 2.10
N SER A 93 -15.15 -4.75 3.24
CA SER A 93 -16.13 -3.67 3.26
C SER A 93 -15.64 -2.41 2.54
N SER A 94 -14.35 -2.08 2.68
CA SER A 94 -13.73 -0.96 1.97
C SER A 94 -13.74 -1.17 0.46
N PHE A 95 -13.31 -2.34 -0.04
CA PHE A 95 -13.33 -2.62 -1.48
C PHE A 95 -14.74 -2.67 -2.05
N PHE A 96 -15.70 -3.23 -1.31
CA PHE A 96 -17.11 -3.20 -1.68
C PHE A 96 -17.59 -1.77 -1.92
N GLN A 97 -17.31 -0.87 -0.99
CA GLN A 97 -17.69 0.54 -1.09
C GLN A 97 -16.93 1.26 -2.22
N PHE A 98 -15.63 1.02 -2.40
CA PHE A 98 -14.88 1.60 -3.53
C PHE A 98 -15.46 1.20 -4.87
N ILE A 99 -15.73 -0.09 -5.07
CA ILE A 99 -16.33 -0.57 -6.32
C ILE A 99 -17.69 0.08 -6.49
N TRP A 100 -18.53 0.11 -5.46
CA TRP A 100 -19.84 0.76 -5.54
C TRP A 100 -19.77 2.26 -5.87
N ILE A 101 -18.77 3.00 -5.37
CA ILE A 101 -18.57 4.44 -5.65
C ILE A 101 -18.14 4.67 -7.10
N PHE A 102 -17.23 3.85 -7.62
CA PHE A 102 -16.65 4.05 -8.95
C PHE A 102 -17.41 3.32 -10.06
N TRP A 103 -18.36 2.46 -9.71
CA TRP A 103 -19.19 1.74 -10.67
C TRP A 103 -20.46 2.53 -11.02
N ASP A 104 -20.30 3.49 -11.92
CA ASP A 104 -21.35 4.44 -12.32
C ASP A 104 -22.40 3.84 -13.29
N ARG A 105 -22.24 2.60 -13.77
CA ARG A 105 -23.11 2.02 -14.83
C ARG A 105 -24.13 0.99 -14.32
N GLN A 106 -25.39 1.25 -14.69
CA GLN A 106 -26.59 0.47 -14.34
C GLN A 106 -27.03 -0.51 -15.46
N ASP A 107 -26.15 -0.82 -16.42
CA ASP A 107 -26.51 -1.67 -17.57
C ASP A 107 -26.80 -3.14 -17.16
N LEU A 108 -26.55 -3.49 -15.89
CA LEU A 108 -26.84 -4.80 -15.30
C LEU A 108 -28.18 -4.79 -14.56
N PRO A 109 -28.96 -5.88 -14.62
CA PRO A 109 -30.13 -6.03 -13.77
C PRO A 109 -29.72 -5.99 -12.30
N LYS A 110 -30.53 -5.34 -11.47
CA LYS A 110 -30.28 -5.09 -10.03
C LYS A 110 -29.63 -6.27 -9.28
N PRO A 111 -30.11 -7.53 -9.38
CA PRO A 111 -29.47 -8.64 -8.67
C PRO A 111 -28.04 -8.92 -9.16
N LEU A 112 -27.79 -8.92 -10.47
CA LEU A 112 -26.46 -9.16 -11.02
C LEU A 112 -25.49 -8.03 -10.64
N TYR A 113 -25.96 -6.78 -10.62
CA TYR A 113 -25.17 -5.64 -10.17
C TYR A 113 -24.58 -5.86 -8.77
N TYR A 114 -25.41 -6.18 -7.77
CA TYR A 114 -24.91 -6.40 -6.41
C TYR A 114 -24.05 -7.66 -6.28
N ILE A 115 -24.39 -8.74 -6.99
CA ILE A 115 -23.57 -9.96 -7.01
C ILE A 115 -22.16 -9.67 -7.57
N SER A 116 -22.06 -8.91 -8.66
CA SER A 116 -20.78 -8.53 -9.25
C SER A 116 -19.91 -7.74 -8.27
N ILE A 117 -20.49 -6.80 -7.53
CA ILE A 117 -19.75 -6.03 -6.51
C ILE A 117 -19.26 -6.95 -5.39
N VAL A 118 -20.09 -7.88 -4.91
CA VAL A 118 -19.70 -8.86 -3.87
C VAL A 118 -18.54 -9.73 -4.36
N VAL A 119 -18.62 -10.25 -5.58
CA VAL A 119 -17.56 -11.09 -6.16
C VAL A 119 -16.27 -10.30 -6.36
N LEU A 120 -16.34 -9.10 -6.94
CA LEU A 120 -15.16 -8.27 -7.19
C LEU A 120 -14.49 -7.79 -5.90
N SER A 121 -15.28 -7.44 -4.88
CA SER A 121 -14.74 -7.04 -3.58
C SER A 121 -14.07 -8.20 -2.86
N PHE A 122 -14.62 -9.42 -2.97
CA PHE A 122 -13.98 -10.63 -2.46
C PHE A 122 -12.65 -10.92 -3.18
N VAL A 123 -12.64 -10.93 -4.52
CA VAL A 123 -11.43 -11.15 -5.34
C VAL A 123 -10.36 -10.09 -5.02
N SER A 124 -10.75 -8.82 -4.91
CA SER A 124 -9.85 -7.72 -4.55
C SER A 124 -9.22 -7.94 -3.17
N THR A 125 -10.02 -8.37 -2.19
CA THR A 125 -9.56 -8.66 -0.83
C THR A 125 -8.56 -9.82 -0.80
N VAL A 126 -8.86 -10.91 -1.50
CA VAL A 126 -7.96 -12.08 -1.60
C VAL A 126 -6.65 -11.70 -2.28
N THR A 127 -6.73 -10.96 -3.39
CA THR A 127 -5.55 -10.50 -4.14
C THR A 127 -4.67 -9.58 -3.28
N PHE A 128 -5.29 -8.63 -2.59
CA PHE A 128 -4.58 -7.68 -1.72
C PHE A 128 -3.93 -8.36 -0.52
N ASN A 129 -4.65 -9.27 0.16
CA ASN A 129 -4.09 -10.03 1.29
C ASN A 129 -2.93 -10.93 0.84
N SER A 130 -3.04 -11.55 -0.34
CA SER A 130 -1.95 -12.33 -0.95
C SER A 130 -0.74 -11.45 -1.26
N PHE A 131 -0.96 -10.26 -1.84
CA PHE A 131 0.09 -9.28 -2.11
C PHE A 131 0.84 -8.86 -0.84
N ILE A 132 0.12 -8.59 0.26
CA ILE A 132 0.71 -8.25 1.57
C ILE A 132 1.62 -9.37 2.08
N HIS A 133 1.23 -10.63 1.89
CA HIS A 133 2.00 -11.77 2.37
C HIS A 133 3.23 -12.05 1.50
N THR A 134 3.09 -11.93 0.19
CA THR A 134 4.18 -12.17 -0.79
C THR A 134 5.18 -11.01 -0.87
N ARG A 135 4.85 -9.82 -0.33
CA ARG A 135 5.71 -8.63 -0.41
C ARG A 135 7.17 -8.87 0.01
N GLU A 136 7.41 -9.62 1.09
CA GLU A 136 8.77 -9.91 1.56
C GLU A 136 9.55 -10.78 0.57
N SER A 137 8.91 -11.81 0.00
CA SER A 137 9.57 -12.66 -1.00
C SER A 137 9.80 -11.92 -2.31
N THR A 138 8.87 -11.03 -2.72
CA THR A 138 9.07 -10.14 -3.87
C THR A 138 10.23 -9.20 -3.65
N ARG A 139 10.36 -8.59 -2.46
CA ARG A 139 11.49 -7.71 -2.13
C ARG A 139 12.83 -8.45 -2.22
N VAL A 140 12.91 -9.65 -1.65
CA VAL A 140 14.13 -10.48 -1.72
C VAL A 140 14.46 -10.86 -3.17
N ARG A 141 13.46 -11.23 -3.97
CA ARG A 141 13.64 -11.54 -5.39
C ARG A 141 14.11 -10.32 -6.18
N LEU A 142 13.54 -9.16 -5.92
CA LEU A 142 13.92 -7.90 -6.54
C LEU A 142 15.37 -7.54 -6.20
N GLN A 143 15.75 -7.66 -4.93
CA GLN A 143 17.13 -7.41 -4.49
C GLN A 143 18.12 -8.37 -5.17
N LYS A 144 17.77 -9.65 -5.32
CA LYS A 144 18.58 -10.62 -6.07
C LYS A 144 18.69 -10.25 -7.54
N ALA A 145 17.60 -9.80 -8.17
CA ALA A 145 17.61 -9.37 -9.56
C ALA A 145 18.50 -8.13 -9.75
N VAL A 146 18.36 -7.11 -8.90
CA VAL A 146 19.20 -5.90 -8.92
C VAL A 146 20.68 -6.26 -8.74
N ASN A 147 21.01 -7.12 -7.77
CA ASN A 147 22.38 -7.59 -7.59
C ASN A 147 22.90 -8.31 -8.84
N ALA A 148 22.10 -9.21 -9.44
CA ALA A 148 22.49 -9.91 -10.66
C ALA A 148 22.72 -8.94 -11.84
N PHE A 149 21.86 -7.93 -12.01
CA PHE A 149 22.02 -6.89 -13.02
C PHE A 149 23.26 -6.02 -12.76
N SER A 150 23.53 -5.68 -11.51
CA SER A 150 24.73 -4.93 -11.13
C SER A 150 25.99 -5.73 -11.44
N THR A 151 26.04 -7.01 -11.08
CA THR A 151 27.16 -7.91 -11.42
C THR A 151 27.33 -8.07 -12.93
N PHE A 152 26.24 -8.24 -13.68
CA PHE A 152 26.30 -8.32 -15.14
C PHE A 152 26.82 -7.02 -15.78
N SER A 153 26.35 -5.87 -15.28
CA SER A 153 26.81 -4.55 -15.71
C SER A 153 28.30 -4.37 -15.40
N PHE A 154 28.75 -4.81 -14.22
CA PHE A 154 30.16 -4.80 -13.85
C PHE A 154 31.01 -5.67 -14.78
N ILE A 155 30.59 -6.91 -15.06
CA ILE A 155 31.32 -7.81 -15.98
C ILE A 155 31.40 -7.21 -17.39
N THR A 156 30.32 -6.58 -17.86
CA THR A 156 30.28 -5.95 -19.19
C THR A 156 31.13 -4.68 -19.25
N ALA A 157 31.10 -3.85 -18.20
CA ALA A 157 31.92 -2.66 -18.05
C ALA A 157 33.41 -3.01 -17.96
N LYS A 158 33.77 -4.06 -17.21
CA LYS A 158 35.15 -4.55 -17.05
C LYS A 158 35.81 -4.93 -18.38
N LYS A 159 35.03 -5.32 -19.40
CA LYS A 159 35.55 -5.59 -20.76
C LYS A 159 35.99 -4.34 -21.53
N HIS A 160 35.55 -3.15 -21.10
CA HIS A 160 35.78 -1.88 -21.78
C HIS A 160 36.63 -0.89 -20.95
N ILE A 161 36.97 -1.25 -19.70
CA ILE A 161 37.77 -0.42 -18.78
C ILE A 161 39.23 -0.91 -18.82
N LYS A 162 40.18 0.04 -18.90
CA LYS A 162 41.62 -0.27 -18.80
C LYS A 162 41.94 -0.89 -17.44
N THR A 163 42.85 -1.87 -17.42
CA THR A 163 43.18 -2.71 -16.24
C THR A 163 43.52 -1.90 -14.97
N GLU A 164 44.12 -0.72 -15.15
CA GLU A 164 44.51 0.23 -14.11
C GLU A 164 43.35 0.91 -13.36
N ASN A 165 42.15 0.98 -13.95
CA ASN A 165 40.98 1.66 -13.35
C ASN A 165 39.96 0.71 -12.73
N ILE A 166 40.21 -0.61 -12.77
CA ILE A 166 39.25 -1.63 -12.35
C ILE A 166 39.01 -1.57 -10.83
N GLU A 167 40.06 -1.41 -10.02
CA GLU A 167 39.93 -1.34 -8.56
C GLU A 167 39.19 -0.08 -8.09
N ALA A 168 39.43 1.06 -8.74
CA ALA A 168 38.74 2.30 -8.42
C ALA A 168 37.23 2.19 -8.72
N TYR A 169 36.89 1.61 -9.86
CA TYR A 169 35.50 1.37 -10.28
C TYR A 169 34.79 0.35 -9.37
N GLU A 170 35.47 -0.73 -8.98
CA GLU A 170 34.92 -1.73 -8.05
C GLU A 170 34.62 -1.14 -6.67
N LYS A 171 35.51 -0.27 -6.17
CA LYS A 171 35.33 0.42 -4.89
C LYS A 171 34.15 1.42 -4.94
N GLU A 172 33.99 2.14 -6.04
CA GLU A 172 32.88 3.07 -6.26
C GLU A 172 31.54 2.33 -6.34
N LEU A 173 31.48 1.24 -7.11
CA LEU A 173 30.29 0.39 -7.24
C LEU A 173 29.87 -0.26 -5.92
N LEU A 174 30.85 -0.79 -5.16
CA LEU A 174 30.60 -1.39 -3.85
C LEU A 174 30.16 -0.35 -2.82
N SER A 175 30.68 0.87 -2.87
CA SER A 175 30.24 1.96 -2.00
C SER A 175 28.78 2.35 -2.28
N GLY A 176 28.39 2.47 -3.56
CA GLY A 176 27.01 2.76 -3.95
C GLY A 176 26.02 1.65 -3.55
N LEU A 177 26.42 0.38 -3.69
CA LEU A 177 25.62 -0.76 -3.23
C LEU A 177 25.47 -0.81 -1.70
N HIS A 178 26.49 -0.40 -0.94
CA HIS A 178 26.43 -0.44 0.52
C HIS A 178 25.57 0.70 1.10
N ASP A 179 25.57 1.86 0.45
CA ASP A 179 24.74 3.01 0.83
C ASP A 179 23.26 2.81 0.49
N GLU A 180 22.91 1.99 -0.51
CA GLU A 180 21.52 1.63 -0.81
C GLU A 180 20.94 0.53 0.12
N ILE A 181 21.79 -0.22 0.84
CA ILE A 181 21.37 -1.38 1.66
C ILE A 181 21.13 -1.01 3.14
N ASN A 182 21.68 0.10 3.63
CA ASN A 182 21.56 0.56 5.04
C ASN A 182 20.42 1.58 5.27
#